data_AF-A0A6G6AW52-F1
#
_entry.id   AF-A0A6G6AW52-F1
#
_cell.length_a   1.000
_cell.length_b   1.000
_cell.length_c   1.000
_cell.angle_alpha   90.00
_cell.angle_beta   90.00
_cell.angle_gamma   90.00
#
_symmetry.space_group_name_H-M   'P 1'
#
loop_
_entity.id
_entity.type
_entity.pdbx_description
1 polymer ?
#
loop_
_entity_poly.entity_id
_entity_poly.type
_entity_poly.pdbx_seq_one_letter_code
_entity_poly.pdbx_strand_id
1 'polypeptide(L)'
;MLKLCLCVSQGIPLWDMPTMEGDVLYLCLEDTFCRIQDRLFRLTDEASGRLHFVVASCKLSDGLIVQLEDYLKDYPDSRLIVIDTLQKVRTASKDNAYASDYGDISLIKDFADRHSLAVIVVHHIRKQNDSDVFNKVSGTTGLTGSADATFVLEKEKRASDTAKLYVTGRDTPYQEYTLRFRDCRWELVERKTQEQLAKETIPDVLFGWWIL
;
A
#
# COMPACT_ATOMS: atom_id res chain seq x y z
N MET A 1 -4.12 -1.45 -5.76
CA MET A 1 -4.81 -2.09 -4.64
C MET A 1 -5.80 -3.17 -5.09
N LEU A 2 -6.76 -2.88 -5.99
CA LEU A 2 -7.76 -3.87 -6.44
C LEU A 2 -7.25 -5.30 -6.71
N LYS A 3 -6.17 -5.47 -7.48
CA LYS A 3 -5.59 -6.81 -7.75
C LYS A 3 -5.09 -7.53 -6.48
N LEU A 4 -4.48 -6.81 -5.54
CA LEU A 4 -4.07 -7.37 -4.25
C LEU A 4 -5.30 -7.85 -3.46
N CYS A 5 -6.35 -7.03 -3.39
CA CYS A 5 -7.58 -7.39 -2.69
C CYS A 5 -8.21 -8.66 -3.27
N LEU A 6 -8.22 -8.79 -4.61
CA LEU A 6 -8.67 -9.99 -5.29
C LEU A 6 -7.79 -11.21 -4.98
N CYS A 7 -6.47 -11.03 -4.99
CA CYS A 7 -5.54 -12.12 -4.66
C CYS A 7 -5.77 -12.66 -3.25
N VAL A 8 -5.91 -11.77 -2.26
CA VAL A 8 -6.18 -12.13 -0.86
C VAL A 8 -7.56 -12.76 -0.70
N SER A 9 -8.60 -12.24 -1.35
CA SER A 9 -9.96 -12.79 -1.21
C SER A 9 -10.16 -14.16 -1.84
N GLN A 10 -9.18 -14.64 -2.61
CA GLN A 10 -9.17 -15.95 -3.28
C GLN A 10 -7.99 -16.85 -2.82
N GLY A 11 -7.09 -16.34 -1.96
CA GLY A 11 -5.88 -17.07 -1.57
C GLY A 11 -4.90 -17.35 -2.73
N ILE A 12 -4.98 -16.60 -3.83
CA ILE A 12 -4.09 -16.78 -4.97
C ILE A 12 -2.82 -15.92 -4.82
N PRO A 13 -1.65 -16.38 -5.31
CA PRO A 13 -0.42 -15.60 -5.19
C PRO A 13 -0.51 -14.22 -5.87
N LEU A 14 0.18 -13.24 -5.29
CA LEU A 14 0.48 -11.96 -5.94
C LEU A 14 1.97 -11.93 -6.27
N TRP A 15 2.31 -11.91 -7.57
CA TRP A 15 3.71 -11.91 -8.03
C TRP A 15 4.52 -13.06 -7.43
N ASP A 16 3.96 -14.27 -7.48
CA ASP A 16 4.51 -15.51 -6.91
C ASP A 16 4.69 -15.51 -5.38
N MET A 17 4.29 -14.44 -4.70
CA MET A 17 4.24 -14.40 -3.24
C MET A 17 2.88 -14.93 -2.76
N PRO A 18 2.86 -15.88 -1.82
CA PRO A 18 1.62 -16.48 -1.33
C PRO A 18 0.75 -15.43 -0.63
N THR A 19 -0.56 -15.59 -0.76
CA THR A 19 -1.54 -14.84 0.03
C THR A 19 -2.30 -15.81 0.94
N MET A 20 -2.90 -15.29 2.00
CA MET A 20 -3.80 -16.05 2.86
C MET A 20 -5.23 -15.68 2.51
N GLU A 21 -6.07 -16.67 2.19
CA GLU A 21 -7.47 -16.43 1.90
C GLU A 21 -8.19 -15.83 3.11
N GLY A 22 -9.06 -14.85 2.86
CA GLY A 22 -9.97 -14.31 3.87
C GLY A 22 -10.80 -13.14 3.35
N ASP A 23 -11.64 -12.59 4.23
CA ASP A 23 -12.48 -11.46 3.85
C ASP A 23 -11.65 -10.18 3.69
N VAL A 24 -12.01 -9.39 2.66
CA VAL A 24 -11.30 -8.18 2.28
C VAL A 24 -12.29 -7.04 2.16
N LEU A 25 -12.03 -5.96 2.90
CA LEU A 25 -12.78 -4.72 2.78
C LEU A 25 -11.96 -3.68 2.02
N TYR A 26 -12.50 -3.15 0.93
CA TYR A 26 -11.88 -2.08 0.16
C TYR A 26 -12.75 -0.80 0.20
N LEU A 27 -12.32 0.16 1.01
CA LEU A 27 -12.82 1.53 1.03
C LEU A 27 -12.18 2.29 -0.16
N CYS A 28 -12.89 2.34 -1.28
CA CYS A 28 -12.50 2.99 -2.52
C CYS A 28 -13.19 4.36 -2.65
N LEU A 29 -12.82 5.28 -1.77
CA LEU A 29 -13.52 6.52 -1.45
C LEU A 29 -13.42 7.61 -2.52
N GLU A 30 -12.56 7.43 -3.52
CA GLU A 30 -12.43 8.32 -4.69
C GLU A 30 -12.99 7.71 -5.99
N ASP A 31 -13.50 6.48 -5.92
CA ASP A 31 -14.11 5.78 -7.04
C ASP A 31 -15.65 5.76 -6.91
N THR A 32 -16.31 5.24 -7.94
CA THR A 32 -17.74 4.91 -7.92
C THR A 32 -17.90 3.40 -8.08
N PHE A 33 -19.05 2.86 -7.69
CA PHE A 33 -19.33 1.43 -7.88
C PHE A 33 -19.15 0.99 -9.34
N CYS A 34 -19.65 1.77 -10.29
CA CYS A 34 -19.48 1.51 -11.73
C CYS A 34 -18.00 1.45 -12.13
N ARG A 35 -17.17 2.41 -11.68
CA ARG A 35 -15.73 2.42 -11.99
C ARG A 35 -14.99 1.22 -11.40
N ILE A 36 -15.33 0.79 -10.19
CA ILE A 36 -14.72 -0.38 -9.57
C ILE A 36 -15.17 -1.65 -10.28
N GLN A 37 -16.45 -1.77 -10.59
CA GLN A 37 -17.02 -2.91 -11.30
C GLN A 37 -16.37 -3.09 -12.68
N ASP A 38 -16.25 -2.02 -13.47
CA ASP A 38 -15.59 -2.05 -14.78
C ASP A 38 -14.13 -2.50 -14.68
N ARG A 39 -13.41 -2.07 -13.63
CA ARG A 39 -12.02 -2.48 -13.39
C ARG A 39 -11.93 -3.94 -12.94
N LEU A 40 -12.88 -4.38 -12.11
CA LEU A 40 -12.92 -5.76 -11.61
C LEU A 40 -13.17 -6.75 -12.77
N PHE A 41 -14.08 -6.43 -13.70
CA PHE A 41 -14.33 -7.22 -14.89
C PHE A 41 -13.12 -7.36 -15.82
N ARG A 42 -12.19 -6.40 -15.80
CA ARG A 42 -10.92 -6.52 -16.54
C ARG A 42 -9.89 -7.40 -15.85
N LEU A 43 -10.07 -7.67 -14.56
CA LEU A 43 -9.12 -8.42 -13.73
C LEU A 43 -9.52 -9.87 -13.51
N THR A 44 -10.82 -10.16 -13.53
CA THR A 44 -11.37 -11.49 -13.27
C THR A 44 -12.76 -11.63 -13.89
N ASP A 45 -13.09 -12.85 -14.32
CA ASP A 45 -14.43 -13.22 -14.76
C ASP A 45 -15.37 -13.46 -13.56
N GLU A 46 -14.82 -13.94 -12.44
CA GLU A 46 -15.55 -14.21 -11.20
C GLU A 46 -14.88 -13.50 -10.01
N ALA A 47 -15.66 -12.69 -9.30
CA ALA A 47 -15.22 -12.05 -8.07
C ALA A 47 -15.62 -12.90 -6.85
N SER A 48 -14.71 -13.05 -5.90
CA SER A 48 -14.99 -13.75 -4.63
C SER A 48 -16.06 -13.01 -3.83
N GLY A 49 -17.00 -13.75 -3.24
CA GLY A 49 -17.97 -13.21 -2.29
C GLY A 49 -17.34 -12.64 -1.02
N ARG A 50 -16.04 -12.91 -0.79
CA ARG A 50 -15.23 -12.38 0.32
C ARG A 50 -14.69 -10.96 0.07
N LEU A 51 -14.89 -10.40 -1.12
CA LEU A 51 -14.39 -9.08 -1.50
C LEU A 51 -15.50 -8.03 -1.41
N HIS A 52 -15.44 -7.18 -0.40
CA HIS A 52 -16.43 -6.15 -0.12
C HIS A 52 -15.91 -4.76 -0.50
N PHE A 53 -16.77 -3.96 -1.14
CA PHE A 53 -16.43 -2.60 -1.57
C PHE A 53 -17.31 -1.57 -0.90
N VAL A 54 -16.68 -0.47 -0.49
CA VAL A 54 -17.37 0.68 0.08
C VAL A 54 -16.84 1.95 -0.57
N VAL A 55 -17.73 2.80 -1.08
CA VAL A 55 -17.39 4.08 -1.74
C VAL A 55 -17.61 5.30 -0.84
N ALA A 56 -18.06 5.09 0.40
CA ALA A 56 -18.28 6.14 1.39
C ALA A 56 -18.07 5.59 2.82
N SER A 57 -17.37 6.34 3.66
CA SER A 57 -17.09 5.93 5.05
C SER A 57 -17.22 7.11 6.01
N CYS A 58 -17.29 6.80 7.30
CA CYS A 58 -17.06 7.80 8.34
C CYS A 58 -15.62 8.34 8.27
N LYS A 59 -15.40 9.48 8.91
CA LYS A 59 -14.06 9.98 9.19
C LYS A 59 -13.49 9.35 10.46
N LEU A 60 -12.17 9.41 10.65
CA LEU A 60 -11.50 8.97 11.87
C LEU A 60 -12.09 9.65 13.11
N SER A 61 -12.32 10.96 13.05
CA SER A 61 -12.93 11.72 14.15
C SER A 61 -14.44 11.49 14.31
N ASP A 62 -15.07 10.75 13.40
CA ASP A 62 -16.54 10.59 13.31
C ASP A 62 -16.93 9.10 13.25
N GLY A 63 -16.13 8.25 13.89
CA GLY A 63 -16.49 6.85 14.10
C GLY A 63 -16.06 5.86 13.02
N LEU A 64 -15.07 6.17 12.17
CA LEU A 64 -14.52 5.19 11.23
C LEU A 64 -14.10 3.90 11.93
N ILE A 65 -13.42 4.01 13.09
CA ILE A 65 -12.99 2.81 13.83
C ILE A 65 -14.19 1.97 14.25
N VAL A 66 -15.27 2.59 14.74
CA VAL A 66 -16.51 1.87 15.10
C VAL A 66 -17.13 1.20 13.88
N GLN A 67 -17.15 1.89 12.72
CA GLN A 67 -17.62 1.32 11.46
C GLN A 67 -16.80 0.08 11.06
N LEU A 68 -15.48 0.09 11.22
CA LEU A 68 -14.64 -1.06 10.94
C LEU A 68 -14.84 -2.20 11.95
N GLU A 69 -15.03 -1.89 13.23
CA GLU A 69 -15.36 -2.87 14.27
C GLU A 69 -16.71 -3.56 13.98
N ASP A 70 -17.72 -2.81 13.52
CA ASP A 70 -19.00 -3.38 13.14
C ASP A 70 -18.87 -4.29 11.91
N TYR A 71 -18.08 -3.91 10.91
CA TYR A 71 -17.77 -4.77 9.78
C TYR A 71 -17.12 -6.09 10.20
N LEU A 72 -16.18 -6.07 11.15
CA LEU A 72 -15.53 -7.30 11.63
C LEU A 72 -16.47 -8.26 12.37
N LYS A 73 -17.61 -7.79 12.89
CA LYS A 73 -18.63 -8.66 13.49
C LYS A 73 -19.33 -9.51 12.43
N ASP A 74 -19.60 -8.93 11.27
CA ASP A 74 -20.25 -9.62 10.16
C ASP A 74 -19.25 -10.50 9.38
N TYR A 75 -17.97 -10.11 9.34
CA TYR A 75 -16.91 -10.79 8.59
C TYR A 75 -15.69 -11.09 9.47
N PRO A 76 -15.79 -12.06 10.41
CA PRO A 76 -14.73 -12.37 11.37
C PRO A 76 -13.48 -12.98 10.74
N ASP A 77 -13.56 -13.53 9.53
CA ASP A 77 -12.41 -14.09 8.77
C ASP A 77 -11.66 -13.01 7.97
N SER A 78 -11.87 -11.73 8.28
CA SER A 78 -11.20 -10.62 7.60
C SER A 78 -9.69 -10.68 7.78
N ARG A 79 -8.97 -10.47 6.68
CA ARG A 79 -7.49 -10.47 6.65
C ARG A 79 -6.89 -9.17 6.15
N LEU A 80 -7.64 -8.42 5.36
CA LEU A 80 -7.16 -7.20 4.73
C LEU A 80 -8.25 -6.12 4.71
N ILE A 81 -7.88 -4.92 5.14
CA ILE A 81 -8.68 -3.71 4.94
C ILE A 81 -7.83 -2.71 4.17
N VAL A 82 -8.36 -2.18 3.08
CA VAL A 82 -7.72 -1.13 2.28
C VAL A 82 -8.52 0.16 2.41
N ILE A 83 -7.85 1.24 2.81
CA ILE A 83 -8.39 2.60 2.89
C ILE A 83 -7.76 3.44 1.78
N ASP A 84 -8.54 3.76 0.75
CA ASP A 84 -8.11 4.49 -0.45
C ASP A 84 -9.03 5.69 -0.69
N THR A 85 -8.71 6.89 -0.22
CA THR A 85 -7.41 7.37 0.29
C THR A 85 -7.51 7.86 1.74
N LEU A 86 -6.36 7.97 2.44
CA LEU A 86 -6.26 8.58 3.77
C LEU A 86 -6.91 9.97 3.83
N GLN A 87 -6.78 10.73 2.74
CA GLN A 87 -7.29 12.10 2.64
C GLN A 87 -8.82 12.17 2.82
N LYS A 88 -9.53 11.09 2.49
CA LYS A 88 -11.00 11.03 2.56
C LYS A 88 -11.51 10.67 3.95
N VAL A 89 -10.71 9.96 4.75
CA VAL A 89 -11.08 9.54 6.10
C VAL A 89 -10.52 10.44 7.19
N ARG A 90 -9.49 11.22 6.90
CA ARG A 90 -8.91 12.13 7.89
C ARG A 90 -9.76 13.38 8.10
N THR A 91 -9.59 13.98 9.27
CA THR A 91 -10.20 15.26 9.59
C THR A 91 -9.13 16.35 9.55
N ALA A 92 -9.45 17.48 8.91
CA ALA A 92 -8.53 18.60 8.86
C ALA A 92 -8.35 19.17 10.29
N SER A 93 -7.15 19.05 10.85
CA SER A 93 -6.78 19.72 12.09
C SER A 93 -6.08 21.06 11.79
N LYS A 94 -6.26 22.03 12.69
CA LYS A 94 -5.48 23.28 12.73
C LYS A 94 -4.19 23.15 13.55
N ASP A 95 -3.98 22.00 14.18
CA ASP A 95 -2.83 21.74 15.04
C ASP A 95 -1.56 21.45 14.22
N ASN A 96 -0.47 21.14 14.92
CA ASN A 96 0.77 20.70 14.29
C ASN A 96 0.52 19.49 13.37
N ALA A 97 0.75 19.69 12.07
CA ALA A 97 0.53 18.69 11.03
C ALA A 97 1.20 17.35 11.35
N TYR A 98 2.37 17.37 11.99
CA TYR A 98 3.07 16.15 12.39
C TYR A 98 2.31 15.34 13.43
N ALA A 99 1.84 16.01 14.49
CA ALA A 99 1.09 15.36 15.56
C ALA A 99 -0.26 14.82 15.04
N SER A 100 -0.91 15.57 14.15
CA SER A 100 -2.15 15.13 13.51
C SER A 100 -1.95 13.91 12.62
N ASP A 101 -0.93 13.92 11.76
CA ASP A 101 -0.57 12.79 10.89
C ASP A 101 -0.25 11.53 11.72
N TYR A 102 0.57 11.70 12.76
CA TYR A 102 0.95 10.61 13.65
C TYR A 102 -0.27 10.02 14.38
N GLY A 103 -1.14 10.89 14.92
CA GLY A 103 -2.37 10.47 15.61
C GLY A 103 -3.33 9.70 14.70
N ASP A 104 -3.57 10.19 13.48
CA ASP A 104 -4.45 9.55 12.50
C ASP A 104 -3.99 8.11 12.19
N ILE A 105 -2.70 7.92 11.91
CA ILE A 105 -2.14 6.59 11.62
C ILE A 105 -2.08 5.72 12.87
N SER A 106 -1.80 6.28 14.04
CA SER A 106 -1.76 5.52 15.29
C SER A 106 -3.11 4.89 15.60
N LEU A 107 -4.22 5.60 15.39
CA LEU A 107 -5.58 5.04 15.56
C LEU A 107 -5.83 3.84 14.64
N ILE A 108 -5.39 3.93 13.37
CA ILE A 108 -5.53 2.85 12.40
C ILE A 108 -4.63 1.67 12.77
N LYS A 109 -3.40 1.95 13.21
CA LYS A 109 -2.44 0.94 13.65
C LYS A 109 -2.94 0.20 14.89
N ASP A 110 -3.41 0.91 15.91
CA ASP A 110 -3.95 0.31 17.12
C ASP A 110 -5.15 -0.60 16.81
N PHE A 111 -5.99 -0.23 15.84
CA PHE A 111 -7.04 -1.10 15.33
C PHE A 111 -6.47 -2.36 14.63
N ALA A 112 -5.50 -2.19 13.73
CA ALA A 112 -4.87 -3.30 13.01
C ALA A 112 -4.22 -4.31 13.96
N ASP A 113 -3.46 -3.80 14.95
CA ASP A 113 -2.72 -4.61 15.92
C ASP A 113 -3.68 -5.40 16.83
N ARG A 114 -4.77 -4.78 17.33
CA ARG A 114 -5.78 -5.45 18.17
C ARG A 114 -6.45 -6.64 17.47
N HIS A 115 -6.61 -6.56 16.16
CA HIS A 115 -7.32 -7.56 15.36
C HIS A 115 -6.38 -8.49 14.57
N SER A 116 -5.07 -8.31 14.68
CA SER A 116 -4.08 -9.08 13.91
C SER A 116 -4.38 -9.06 12.40
N LEU A 117 -4.73 -7.88 11.89
CA LEU A 117 -5.25 -7.68 10.53
C LEU A 117 -4.33 -6.74 9.74
N ALA A 118 -4.16 -7.00 8.44
CA ALA A 118 -3.39 -6.10 7.57
C ALA A 118 -4.25 -4.90 7.14
N VAL A 119 -3.87 -3.69 7.54
CA VAL A 119 -4.53 -2.46 7.06
C VAL A 119 -3.59 -1.69 6.14
N ILE A 120 -4.01 -1.48 4.89
CA ILE A 120 -3.28 -0.68 3.91
C ILE A 120 -3.97 0.66 3.73
N VAL A 121 -3.22 1.73 3.95
CA VAL A 121 -3.69 3.10 3.78
C VAL A 121 -3.01 3.72 2.56
N VAL A 122 -3.80 4.14 1.56
CA VAL A 122 -3.27 4.80 0.36
C VAL A 122 -3.16 6.30 0.61
N HIS A 123 -1.97 6.83 0.37
CA HIS A 123 -1.70 8.26 0.49
C HIS A 123 -0.93 8.79 -0.73
N HIS A 124 -1.16 10.05 -1.09
CA HIS A 124 -0.54 10.67 -2.25
C HIS A 124 0.91 11.09 -1.95
N ILE A 125 1.74 11.13 -2.99
CA ILE A 125 3.08 11.74 -2.94
C ILE A 125 3.05 13.21 -3.35
N ARG A 126 3.92 14.03 -2.76
CA ARG A 126 4.07 15.45 -3.11
C ARG A 126 4.81 15.57 -4.44
N LYS A 127 4.54 16.66 -5.18
CA LYS A 127 5.14 16.89 -6.51
C LYS A 127 6.60 17.36 -6.47
N GLN A 128 7.15 17.65 -5.29
CA GLN A 128 8.52 18.11 -5.15
C GLN A 128 9.47 16.93 -5.24
N ASN A 129 10.46 17.02 -6.14
CA ASN A 129 11.49 16.01 -6.27
C ASN A 129 12.40 16.02 -5.04
N ASP A 130 12.72 14.82 -4.57
CA ASP A 130 13.64 14.52 -3.48
C ASP A 130 14.47 13.31 -3.90
N SER A 131 15.73 13.23 -3.48
CA SER A 131 16.59 12.08 -3.77
C SER A 131 16.16 10.84 -2.98
N ASP A 132 15.57 11.03 -1.80
CA ASP A 132 14.94 9.96 -1.04
C ASP A 132 13.45 9.91 -1.38
N VAL A 133 13.03 8.79 -1.97
CA VAL A 133 11.64 8.57 -2.39
C VAL A 133 10.66 8.57 -1.22
N PHE A 134 11.09 8.22 0.00
CA PHE A 134 10.23 8.22 1.18
C PHE A 134 9.94 9.63 1.68
N ASN A 135 10.83 10.59 1.41
CA ASN A 135 10.58 12.01 1.64
C ASN A 135 9.56 12.61 0.65
N LYS A 136 9.15 11.86 -0.39
CA LYS A 136 8.10 12.28 -1.31
C LYS A 136 6.70 11.96 -0.82
N VAL A 137 6.52 11.20 0.27
CA VAL A 137 5.19 10.97 0.86
C VAL A 137 4.61 12.33 1.30
N SER A 138 3.37 12.64 0.88
CA SER A 138 2.74 13.91 1.28
C SER A 138 2.42 13.91 2.77
N GLY A 139 2.39 15.08 3.39
CA GLY A 139 2.28 15.19 4.84
C GLY A 139 3.65 15.25 5.49
N THR A 140 3.74 14.74 6.71
CA THR A 140 4.95 14.76 7.52
C THR A 140 5.57 13.37 7.65
N THR A 141 6.81 13.31 8.14
CA THR A 141 7.47 12.05 8.52
C THR A 141 6.72 11.28 9.62
N GLY A 142 5.72 11.89 10.27
CA GLY A 142 4.84 11.22 11.23
C GLY A 142 4.02 10.09 10.60
N LEU A 143 3.68 10.18 9.30
CA LEU A 143 2.97 9.11 8.58
C LEU A 143 3.85 7.88 8.39
N THR A 144 5.07 8.07 7.85
CA THR A 144 5.98 6.96 7.56
C THR A 144 6.61 6.37 8.82
N GLY A 145 6.81 7.18 9.86
CA GLY A 145 7.36 6.71 11.15
C GLY A 145 6.39 5.88 11.99
N SER A 146 5.08 6.09 11.84
CA SER A 146 4.05 5.35 12.59
C SER A 146 3.66 4.02 11.94
N ALA A 147 3.79 3.90 10.61
CA ALA A 147 3.53 2.68 9.87
C ALA A 147 4.58 1.57 10.11
N ASP A 148 4.18 0.30 10.02
CA ASP A 148 5.10 -0.84 10.10
C ASP A 148 5.93 -1.02 8.82
N ALA A 149 5.33 -0.71 7.67
CA ALA A 149 5.98 -0.69 6.37
C ALA A 149 5.46 0.46 5.50
N THR A 150 6.35 1.02 4.68
CA THR A 150 6.04 2.09 3.72
C THR A 150 6.35 1.61 2.31
N PHE A 151 5.39 1.84 1.41
CA PHE A 151 5.47 1.50 -0.01
C PHE A 151 5.33 2.77 -0.83
N VAL A 152 6.31 3.09 -1.68
CA VAL A 152 6.27 4.26 -2.57
C VAL A 152 6.31 3.80 -4.01
N LEU A 153 5.25 4.09 -4.77
CA LEU A 153 5.17 3.77 -6.19
C LEU A 153 5.47 5.04 -7.02
N GLU A 154 6.55 5.01 -7.78
CA GLU A 154 6.99 6.14 -8.62
C GLU A 154 7.19 5.72 -10.07
N LYS A 155 6.67 6.53 -10.99
CA LYS A 155 6.97 6.41 -12.42
C LYS A 155 8.13 7.32 -12.78
N GLU A 156 9.16 6.78 -13.44
CA GLU A 156 10.28 7.59 -13.93
C GLU A 156 9.83 8.66 -14.95
N LYS A 157 8.84 8.31 -15.78
CA LYS A 157 8.20 9.24 -16.74
C LYS A 157 6.69 9.06 -16.67
N ARG A 158 5.95 10.18 -16.77
CA ARG A 158 4.48 10.17 -16.72
C ARG A 158 3.84 9.27 -17.79
N ALA A 159 4.46 9.19 -18.96
CA ALA A 159 4.01 8.35 -20.07
C ALA A 159 4.49 6.89 -20.00
N SER A 160 5.36 6.54 -19.02
CA SER A 160 5.85 5.16 -18.90
C SER A 160 4.74 4.21 -18.45
N ASP A 161 4.74 3.01 -19.00
CA ASP A 161 3.99 1.87 -18.48
C ASP A 161 4.70 1.21 -17.29
N THR A 162 5.98 1.51 -17.07
CA THR A 162 6.76 1.03 -15.93
C THR A 162 6.76 2.00 -14.74
N ALA A 163 6.84 1.45 -13.54
CA ALA A 163 7.02 2.16 -12.28
C ALA A 163 7.94 1.35 -11.36
N LYS A 164 8.63 2.03 -10.45
CA LYS A 164 9.34 1.41 -9.34
C LYS A 164 8.51 1.51 -8.08
N LEU A 165 8.35 0.38 -7.39
CA LEU A 165 7.76 0.29 -6.06
C LEU A 165 8.90 0.07 -5.06
N TYR A 166 9.11 1.05 -4.21
CA TYR A 166 10.10 1.05 -3.15
C TYR A 166 9.45 0.60 -1.85
N VAL A 167 10.09 -0.31 -1.13
CA VAL A 167 9.56 -0.88 0.11
C VAL A 167 10.60 -0.78 1.20
N THR A 168 10.17 -0.33 2.37
CA THR A 168 10.95 -0.35 3.62
C THR A 168 10.01 -0.57 4.79
N GLY A 169 10.50 -1.13 5.89
CA GLY A 169 9.71 -1.30 7.10
C GLY A 169 10.58 -1.67 8.30
N ARG A 170 9.96 -1.74 9.48
CA ARG A 170 10.65 -2.09 10.72
C ARG A 170 11.27 -3.48 10.66
N ASP A 171 10.50 -4.43 10.14
CA ASP A 171 10.89 -5.84 9.99
C ASP A 171 11.04 -6.25 8.51
N THR A 172 11.16 -5.27 7.60
CA THR A 172 11.27 -5.53 6.16
C THR A 172 12.46 -4.76 5.59
N PRO A 173 13.53 -5.46 5.16
CA PRO A 173 14.66 -4.84 4.49
C PRO A 173 14.23 -4.09 3.24
N TYR A 174 15.05 -3.10 2.86
CA TYR A 174 14.78 -2.29 1.68
C TYR A 174 14.71 -3.14 0.40
N GLN A 175 13.69 -2.92 -0.41
CA GLN A 175 13.48 -3.66 -1.65
C GLN A 175 12.94 -2.76 -2.74
N GLU A 176 13.32 -3.06 -3.98
CA GLU A 176 12.84 -2.39 -5.18
C GLU A 176 12.12 -3.39 -6.08
N TYR A 177 10.91 -3.04 -6.52
CA TYR A 177 10.16 -3.82 -7.50
C TYR A 177 9.95 -2.96 -8.74
N THR A 178 10.42 -3.45 -9.89
CA THR A 178 10.07 -2.88 -11.19
C THR A 178 8.75 -3.48 -11.62
N LEU A 179 7.72 -2.65 -11.76
CA LEU A 179 6.37 -3.05 -12.13
C LEU A 179 5.99 -2.48 -13.50
N ARG A 180 5.18 -3.21 -14.26
CA ARG A 180 4.58 -2.74 -15.51
C ARG A 180 3.06 -2.71 -15.39
N PHE A 181 2.44 -1.61 -15.78
CA PHE A 181 0.99 -1.45 -15.75
C PHE A 181 0.37 -1.84 -17.10
N ARG A 182 -0.46 -2.88 -17.10
CA ARG A 182 -1.22 -3.35 -18.27
C ARG A 182 -2.59 -3.82 -17.81
N ASP A 183 -3.63 -3.58 -18.60
CA ASP A 183 -4.99 -4.11 -18.38
C ASP A 183 -5.48 -3.99 -16.93
N CYS A 184 -5.33 -2.80 -16.35
CA CYS A 184 -5.71 -2.47 -14.97
C CYS A 184 -4.97 -3.23 -13.85
N ARG A 185 -3.89 -3.96 -14.15
CA ARG A 185 -3.02 -4.64 -13.18
C ARG A 185 -1.57 -4.18 -13.28
N TRP A 186 -0.86 -4.36 -12.17
CA TRP A 186 0.60 -4.23 -12.11
C TRP A 186 1.21 -5.63 -12.20
N GLU A 187 2.09 -5.83 -13.17
CA GLU A 187 2.85 -7.05 -13.40
C GLU A 187 4.27 -6.84 -12.87
N LEU A 188 4.80 -7.82 -12.12
CA LEU A 188 6.18 -7.78 -11.66
C LEU A 188 7.12 -8.06 -12.83
N VAL A 189 8.04 -7.13 -13.09
CA VAL A 189 9.11 -7.30 -14.08
C VAL A 189 10.39 -7.78 -13.41
N GLU A 190 10.73 -7.16 -12.27
CA GLU A 190 11.96 -7.46 -11.53
C GLU A 190 11.76 -7.13 -10.05
N ARG A 191 12.40 -7.92 -9.18
CA ARG A 191 12.51 -7.63 -7.75
C ARG A 191 13.99 -7.65 -7.36
N LYS A 192 14.44 -6.59 -6.70
CA LYS A 192 15.79 -6.47 -6.14
C LYS A 192 15.72 -6.32 -4.62
N THR A 193 16.53 -7.14 -3.93
CA THR A 193 16.71 -7.07 -2.48
C THR A 193 17.82 -6.08 -2.11
N GLN A 194 17.83 -5.63 -0.86
CA GLN A 194 18.89 -4.77 -0.32
C GLN A 194 20.30 -5.33 -0.58
N GLU A 195 20.50 -6.64 -0.43
CA GLU A 195 21.79 -7.28 -0.67
C GLU A 195 22.22 -7.22 -2.13
N GLN A 196 21.29 -7.44 -3.07
CA GLN A 196 21.57 -7.35 -4.50
C GLN A 196 21.91 -5.91 -4.91
N LEU A 197 21.16 -4.94 -4.40
CA LEU A 197 21.40 -3.51 -4.64
C LEU A 197 22.76 -3.06 -4.06
N ALA A 198 23.13 -3.56 -2.89
CA ALA A 198 24.43 -3.26 -2.29
C ALA A 198 25.59 -3.81 -3.15
N LYS A 199 25.45 -5.01 -3.72
CA LYS A 199 26.45 -5.60 -4.63
C LYS A 199 26.60 -4.80 -5.93
N GLU A 200 25.51 -4.30 -6.50
CA GLU A 200 25.53 -3.46 -7.71
C GLU A 200 26.22 -2.10 -7.49
N THR A 201 26.32 -1.66 -6.23
CA THR A 201 26.95 -0.37 -5.88
C THR A 201 28.47 -0.49 -5.74
N ILE A 202 29.04 -1.71 -5.67
CA ILE A 202 30.48 -1.93 -5.57
C ILE A 202 31.10 -1.82 -6.98
N PRO A 203 31.97 -0.84 -7.25
CA PRO A 203 32.61 -0.72 -8.56
C PRO A 203 33.53 -1.92 -8.83
N ASP A 204 33.52 -2.43 -10.07
CA ASP A 204 34.36 -3.56 -10.53
C ASP A 204 35.88 -3.34 -10.35
N VAL A 205 36.31 -2.12 -10.05
CA VAL A 205 37.72 -1.68 -10.06
C VAL A 205 38.55 -2.22 -8.86
N LEU A 206 37.93 -2.80 -7.83
CA LEU A 206 38.67 -3.28 -6.64
C LEU A 206 39.36 -4.65 -6.80
N PHE A 207 39.19 -5.35 -7.94
CA PHE A 207 39.83 -6.66 -8.17
C PHE A 207 41.16 -6.62 -8.94
N GLY A 208 41.70 -5.44 -9.26
CA GLY A 208 42.81 -5.30 -10.22
C GLY A 208 44.22 -5.02 -9.70
N TRP A 209 44.49 -4.95 -8.39
CA TRP A 209 45.77 -4.40 -7.88
C TRP A 209 46.51 -5.21 -6.80
N TRP A 210 46.28 -6.52 -6.70
CA TRP A 210 47.02 -7.39 -5.75
C TRP A 210 47.67 -8.61 -6.40
N ILE A 211 48.15 -8.50 -7.63
CA ILE A 211 49.09 -9.47 -8.21
C ILE A 211 50.19 -8.70 -8.96
N LEU A 212 51.22 -8.27 -8.23
CA LEU A 212 52.59 -8.10 -8.70
C LEU A 212 53.54 -8.33 -7.52
#